data_AF-L8DT59-F1
#
_entry.id   AF-L8DT59-F1
#
_cell.length_a   1.000
_cell.length_b   1.000
_cell.length_c   1.000
_cell.angle_alpha   90.00
_cell.angle_beta   90.00
_cell.angle_gamma   90.00
#
_symmetry.space_group_name_H-M   'P 1'
#
loop_
_entity.id
_entity.type
_entity.pdbx_description
1 polymer ?
#
loop_
_entity_poly.entity_id
_entity_poly.type
_entity_poly.pdbx_seq_one_letter_code
_entity_poly.pdbx_strand_id
1 'polypeptide(L)'
;MPVVGAKVSTIWYVDAPDPISVLREARSSDWNAATALVGRLYPQMTAVPLGQGPISTSAGVDDDHVFIGCYPGVTVVCGSNLSMPTPSTLSESFTRPLASEHTYLVASDPEHAWGAFAYWERGEFRRSFSATPVYIYEDAGLPLVWERSFWAGDHPLIYPPGVMPDPQSLPFHPQEFAEAANAEWLGFRYTGAPHADEFDPSTLPVCGFTMYVPGQEPAPESQQSSNGHDSQQLVPAAAESAPRPKKRWFSRK
;
A
#
# COMPACT_ATOMS: atom_id res chain seq x y z
N MET A 1 9.62 -15.43 16.12
CA MET A 1 8.58 -15.49 15.08
C MET A 1 9.27 -15.08 13.79
N PRO A 2 9.26 -15.89 12.71
CA PRO A 2 9.72 -15.38 11.43
C PRO A 2 8.86 -14.15 11.10
N VAL A 3 9.50 -13.05 10.71
CA VAL A 3 8.79 -11.87 10.25
C VAL A 3 8.02 -12.30 9.01
N VAL A 4 6.69 -12.24 9.08
CA VAL A 4 5.84 -12.49 7.91
C VAL A 4 6.19 -11.40 6.91
N GLY A 5 6.60 -11.78 5.70
CA GLY A 5 6.88 -10.82 4.63
C GLY A 5 5.67 -9.94 4.36
N ALA A 6 5.87 -8.72 3.87
CA ALA A 6 4.78 -7.85 3.45
C ALA A 6 4.51 -8.06 1.97
N LYS A 7 3.22 -8.13 1.59
CA LYS A 7 2.84 -7.95 0.19
C LYS A 7 2.95 -6.47 -0.13
N VAL A 8 3.75 -6.14 -1.13
CA VAL A 8 4.05 -4.74 -1.53
C VAL A 8 3.89 -4.65 -3.03
N SER A 9 3.29 -3.55 -3.51
CA SER A 9 3.13 -3.25 -4.92
C SER A 9 3.05 -1.74 -5.09
N THR A 10 4.22 -1.09 -5.10
CA THR A 10 4.32 0.38 -5.06
C THR A 10 5.24 0.93 -6.12
N ILE A 11 4.91 2.12 -6.62
CA ILE A 11 5.78 2.94 -7.46
C ILE A 11 5.84 4.37 -6.88
N TRP A 12 7.04 4.91 -6.80
CA TRP A 12 7.37 6.18 -6.20
C TRP A 12 7.92 7.13 -7.24
N TYR A 13 7.47 8.38 -7.20
CA TYR A 13 7.95 9.49 -8.01
C TYR A 13 8.60 10.49 -7.07
N VAL A 14 9.91 10.74 -7.25
CA VAL A 14 10.73 11.50 -6.31
C VAL A 14 11.48 12.61 -7.05
N ASP A 15 11.17 13.85 -6.66
CA ASP A 15 11.82 15.09 -7.07
C ASP A 15 12.49 15.80 -5.89
N ALA A 16 12.08 15.46 -4.67
CA ALA A 16 12.65 16.02 -3.46
C ALA A 16 14.13 15.60 -3.31
N PRO A 17 15.05 16.52 -3.01
CA PRO A 17 16.46 16.19 -2.78
C PRO A 17 16.67 15.38 -1.49
N ASP A 18 15.74 15.46 -0.54
CA ASP A 18 15.69 14.66 0.68
C ASP A 18 14.27 14.09 0.86
N PRO A 19 13.96 12.96 0.19
CA PRO A 19 12.65 12.35 0.29
C PRO A 19 12.35 11.83 1.71
N ILE A 20 13.37 11.40 2.45
CA ILE A 20 13.20 10.81 3.79
C ILE A 20 12.64 11.85 4.76
N SER A 21 13.18 13.07 4.76
CA SER A 21 12.67 14.16 5.60
C SER A 21 11.23 14.53 5.23
N VAL A 22 10.91 14.59 3.92
CA VAL A 22 9.53 14.83 3.45
C VAL A 22 8.56 13.77 3.99
N LEU A 23 8.93 12.49 3.89
CA LEU A 23 8.06 11.40 4.35
C LEU A 23 7.85 11.43 5.87
N ARG A 24 8.89 11.73 6.66
CA ARG A 24 8.78 11.86 8.12
C ARG A 24 7.86 12.99 8.58
N GLU A 25 7.82 14.08 7.81
CA GLU A 25 7.01 15.26 8.11
C GLU A 25 5.58 15.15 7.57
N ALA A 26 5.33 14.24 6.62
CA ALA A 26 4.03 14.06 6.00
C ALA A 26 2.95 13.69 7.03
N ARG A 27 1.94 14.56 7.19
CA ARG A 27 0.77 14.33 8.06
C ARG A 27 -0.52 14.09 7.30
N SER A 28 -0.53 14.38 6.00
CA SER A 28 -1.69 14.22 5.11
C SER A 28 -1.21 14.08 3.66
N SER A 29 -1.95 13.30 2.87
CA SER A 29 -1.81 13.28 1.40
C SER A 29 -2.76 14.29 0.76
N ASP A 30 -2.30 14.95 -0.32
CA ASP A 30 -3.12 15.85 -1.12
C ASP A 30 -4.14 15.08 -1.97
N TRP A 31 -5.42 15.19 -1.61
CA TRP A 31 -6.53 14.55 -2.32
C TRP A 31 -6.73 15.02 -3.76
N ASN A 32 -6.51 16.30 -4.04
CA ASN A 32 -6.71 16.84 -5.39
C ASN A 32 -5.62 16.31 -6.32
N ALA A 33 -4.37 16.31 -5.86
CA ALA A 33 -3.25 15.73 -6.59
C ALA A 33 -3.43 14.22 -6.80
N ALA A 34 -3.84 13.49 -5.76
CA ALA A 34 -4.12 12.06 -5.83
C ALA A 34 -5.24 11.75 -6.85
N THR A 35 -6.34 12.50 -6.81
CA THR A 35 -7.47 12.34 -7.74
C THR A 35 -7.06 12.63 -9.19
N ALA A 36 -6.25 13.67 -9.41
CA ALA A 36 -5.74 13.97 -10.74
C ALA A 36 -4.80 12.87 -11.27
N LEU A 37 -3.96 12.31 -10.39
CA LEU A 37 -3.00 11.27 -10.77
C LEU A 37 -3.70 9.94 -11.07
N VAL A 38 -4.67 9.50 -10.25
CA VAL A 38 -5.40 8.25 -10.53
C VAL A 38 -6.14 8.34 -11.87
N GLY A 39 -6.76 9.48 -12.19
CA GLY A 39 -7.41 9.70 -13.49
C GLY A 39 -6.44 9.69 -14.68
N ARG A 40 -5.18 10.10 -14.47
CA ARG A 40 -4.12 10.04 -15.49
C ARG A 40 -3.61 8.61 -15.71
N LEU A 41 -3.40 7.86 -14.63
CA LEU A 41 -2.85 6.51 -14.68
C LEU A 41 -3.86 5.47 -15.16
N TYR A 42 -5.14 5.69 -14.84
CA TYR A 42 -6.23 4.78 -15.18
C TYR A 42 -7.31 5.49 -16.01
N PRO A 43 -7.00 6.01 -17.21
CA PRO A 43 -7.91 6.85 -17.98
C PRO A 43 -9.16 6.12 -18.50
N GLN A 44 -9.18 4.80 -18.42
CA GLN A 44 -10.30 3.94 -18.86
C GLN A 44 -11.17 3.47 -17.70
N MET A 45 -10.87 3.88 -16.46
CA MET A 45 -11.56 3.44 -15.26
C MET A 45 -12.19 4.65 -14.54
N THR A 46 -13.26 4.39 -13.81
CA THR A 46 -13.86 5.35 -12.89
C THR A 46 -13.28 5.13 -11.50
N ALA A 47 -12.54 6.12 -10.98
CA ALA A 47 -12.03 6.09 -9.61
C ALA A 47 -13.06 6.69 -8.65
N VAL A 48 -13.56 5.89 -7.69
CA VAL A 48 -14.47 6.34 -6.63
C VAL A 48 -13.68 6.43 -5.32
N PRO A 49 -13.65 7.58 -4.62
CA PRO A 49 -12.94 7.72 -3.35
C PRO A 49 -13.42 6.74 -2.27
N LEU A 50 -12.50 6.05 -1.60
CA LEU A 50 -12.79 5.07 -0.54
C LEU A 50 -12.48 5.58 0.88
N GLY A 51 -11.50 6.48 1.03
CA GLY A 51 -11.02 7.00 2.31
C GLY A 51 -9.50 7.08 2.38
N GLN A 52 -8.91 7.39 3.55
CA GLN A 52 -7.46 7.34 3.75
C GLN A 52 -7.06 6.15 4.62
N GLY A 53 -5.85 5.65 4.41
CA GLY A 53 -5.22 4.62 5.24
C GLY A 53 -3.70 4.80 5.29
N PRO A 54 -3.01 4.10 6.19
CA PRO A 54 -1.55 4.12 6.21
C PRO A 54 -0.96 3.27 5.09
N ILE A 55 0.18 3.68 4.52
CA ILE A 55 0.83 2.93 3.43
C ILE A 55 1.16 1.49 3.82
N SER A 56 1.48 1.23 5.10
CA SER A 56 1.81 -0.11 5.60
C SER A 56 0.70 -1.14 5.36
N THR A 57 -0.56 -0.72 5.34
CA THR A 57 -1.71 -1.59 5.05
C THR A 57 -2.26 -1.42 3.63
N SER A 58 -1.78 -0.40 2.90
CA SER A 58 -2.25 -0.05 1.56
C SER A 58 -1.26 -0.41 0.45
N ALA A 59 -0.05 -0.88 0.77
CA ALA A 59 0.94 -1.26 -0.24
C ALA A 59 0.61 -2.57 -0.95
N GLY A 60 0.00 -3.53 -0.26
CA GLY A 60 -0.43 -4.83 -0.80
C GLY A 60 -1.90 -4.82 -1.17
N VAL A 61 -2.28 -4.07 -2.21
CA VAL A 61 -3.69 -3.84 -2.59
C VAL A 61 -4.35 -5.04 -3.26
N ASP A 62 -5.67 -5.08 -3.15
CA ASP A 62 -6.55 -5.91 -4.00
C ASP A 62 -6.68 -5.30 -5.41
N ASP A 63 -7.11 -6.11 -6.39
CA ASP A 63 -7.09 -5.74 -7.82
C ASP A 63 -7.98 -4.56 -8.21
N ASP A 64 -9.00 -4.24 -7.42
CA ASP A 64 -9.94 -3.15 -7.65
C ASP A 64 -9.62 -1.89 -6.83
N HIS A 65 -8.49 -1.87 -6.13
CA HIS A 65 -8.10 -0.75 -5.27
C HIS A 65 -6.80 -0.09 -5.71
N VAL A 66 -6.76 1.23 -5.62
CA VAL A 66 -5.55 2.03 -5.82
C VAL A 66 -5.42 3.01 -4.66
N PHE A 67 -4.21 3.13 -4.11
CA PHE A 67 -3.92 4.12 -3.08
C PHE A 67 -2.82 5.06 -3.54
N ILE A 68 -3.01 6.36 -3.34
CA ILE A 68 -2.05 7.39 -3.77
C ILE A 68 -1.70 8.33 -2.61
N GLY A 69 -0.41 8.43 -2.32
CA GLY A 69 0.15 9.42 -1.40
C GLY A 69 0.80 10.55 -2.18
N CYS A 70 0.38 11.79 -1.99
CA CYS A 70 0.96 12.97 -2.63
C CYS A 70 1.50 13.92 -1.55
N TYR A 71 2.82 14.12 -1.57
CA TYR A 71 3.58 14.98 -0.65
C TYR A 71 4.47 15.93 -1.45
N PRO A 72 5.05 16.98 -0.83
CA PRO A 72 5.95 17.91 -1.53
C PRO A 72 7.14 17.20 -2.18
N GLY A 73 7.11 17.05 -3.51
CA GLY A 73 8.18 16.42 -4.29
C GLY A 73 8.31 14.90 -4.13
N VAL A 74 7.36 14.25 -3.46
CA VAL A 74 7.33 12.78 -3.32
C VAL A 74 5.89 12.30 -3.53
N THR A 75 5.68 11.35 -4.43
CA THR A 75 4.38 10.73 -4.66
C THR A 75 4.53 9.22 -4.71
N VAL A 76 3.58 8.50 -4.13
CA VAL A 76 3.50 7.04 -4.20
C VAL A 76 2.17 6.60 -4.78
N VAL A 77 2.19 5.56 -5.59
CA VAL A 77 1.01 4.84 -6.06
C VAL A 77 1.15 3.39 -5.64
N CYS A 78 0.12 2.87 -4.99
CA CYS A 78 -0.04 1.46 -4.65
C CYS A 78 -1.11 0.87 -5.57
N GLY A 79 -0.79 -0.20 -6.28
CA GLY A 79 -1.66 -0.79 -7.29
C GLY A 79 -1.23 -2.21 -7.63
N SER A 80 -2.15 -3.17 -7.78
CA SER A 80 -1.79 -4.59 -7.97
C SER A 80 -1.07 -4.83 -9.30
N ASN A 81 -1.32 -3.97 -10.30
CA ASN A 81 -0.67 -4.01 -11.61
C ASN A 81 0.84 -3.71 -11.60
N LEU A 82 1.41 -3.31 -10.45
CA LEU A 82 2.84 -3.07 -10.28
C LEU A 82 3.59 -4.35 -9.84
N SER A 83 2.87 -5.37 -9.36
CA SER A 83 3.42 -6.69 -9.04
C SER A 83 3.55 -7.52 -10.31
N MET A 84 4.69 -7.38 -10.99
CA MET A 84 4.97 -8.07 -12.25
C MET A 84 6.39 -8.66 -12.29
N PRO A 85 6.60 -9.85 -12.91
CA PRO A 85 7.91 -10.51 -12.89
C PRO A 85 9.04 -9.74 -13.58
N THR A 86 8.74 -8.85 -14.51
CA THR A 86 9.72 -8.06 -15.28
C THR A 86 9.44 -6.56 -15.14
N PRO A 87 9.78 -5.91 -14.01
CA PRO A 87 9.50 -4.49 -13.80
C PRO A 87 10.02 -3.55 -14.90
N SER A 88 11.11 -3.92 -15.61
CA SER A 88 11.66 -3.08 -16.68
C SER A 88 10.70 -2.85 -17.86
N THR A 89 9.69 -3.73 -18.02
CA THR A 89 8.69 -3.64 -19.09
C THR A 89 7.47 -2.80 -18.72
N LEU A 90 7.47 -2.18 -17.53
CA LEU A 90 6.40 -1.30 -17.09
C LEU A 90 6.19 -0.16 -18.09
N SER A 91 4.91 0.11 -18.39
CA SER A 91 4.52 1.14 -19.35
C SER A 91 5.03 2.53 -18.98
N GLU A 92 5.39 3.33 -20.00
CA GLU A 92 5.83 4.72 -19.82
C GLU A 92 4.81 5.59 -19.06
N SER A 93 3.51 5.28 -19.21
CA SER A 93 2.44 5.94 -18.47
C SER A 93 2.61 5.85 -16.95
N PHE A 94 3.26 4.78 -16.46
CA PHE A 94 3.58 4.58 -15.04
C PHE A 94 5.02 4.97 -14.70
N THR A 95 5.99 4.83 -15.59
CA THR A 95 7.38 5.19 -15.25
C THR A 95 7.64 6.69 -15.29
N ARG A 96 6.83 7.45 -16.04
CA ARG A 96 7.00 8.91 -16.21
C ARG A 96 5.70 9.73 -16.24
N PRO A 97 4.71 9.53 -15.33
CA PRO A 97 3.49 10.33 -15.33
C PRO A 97 3.71 11.79 -14.91
N LEU A 98 4.69 12.05 -14.06
CA LEU A 98 4.97 13.37 -13.46
C LEU A 98 6.28 14.00 -13.94
N ALA A 99 6.99 13.34 -14.86
CA ALA A 99 8.34 13.72 -15.30
C ALA A 99 9.36 13.88 -14.16
N SER A 100 9.21 13.09 -13.10
CA SER A 100 10.08 13.15 -11.92
C SER A 100 11.53 12.76 -12.21
N GLU A 101 12.45 13.28 -11.39
CA GLU A 101 13.89 12.99 -11.46
C GLU A 101 14.16 11.51 -11.21
N HIS A 102 13.50 10.90 -10.21
CA HIS A 102 13.63 9.48 -9.91
C HIS A 102 12.27 8.79 -9.84
N THR A 103 12.20 7.58 -10.40
CA THR A 103 11.06 6.69 -10.26
C THR A 103 11.53 5.34 -9.70
N TYR A 104 10.93 4.89 -8.60
CA TYR A 104 11.28 3.63 -7.94
C TYR A 104 10.07 2.71 -7.87
N LEU A 105 10.18 1.49 -8.38
CA LEU A 105 9.19 0.44 -8.18
C LEU A 105 9.73 -0.55 -7.14
N VAL A 106 8.87 -0.94 -6.20
CA VAL A 106 9.14 -2.02 -5.25
C VAL A 106 7.91 -2.90 -5.16
N ALA A 107 8.11 -4.21 -5.33
CA ALA A 107 7.06 -5.20 -5.23
C ALA A 107 7.55 -6.46 -4.51
N SER A 108 6.67 -7.10 -3.76
CA SER A 108 6.96 -8.36 -3.06
C SER A 108 5.70 -9.17 -2.84
N ASP A 109 5.88 -10.49 -2.83
CA ASP A 109 4.84 -11.45 -2.52
C ASP A 109 5.39 -12.52 -1.56
N PRO A 110 4.96 -12.50 -0.28
CA PRO A 110 5.38 -13.45 0.73
C PRO A 110 4.99 -14.88 0.42
N GLU A 111 3.89 -15.11 -0.28
CA GLU A 111 3.40 -16.46 -0.60
C GLU A 111 4.40 -17.22 -1.48
N HIS A 112 5.05 -16.50 -2.40
CA HIS A 112 5.99 -17.06 -3.36
C HIS A 112 7.47 -16.76 -3.01
N ALA A 113 7.72 -16.16 -1.84
CA ALA A 113 9.02 -15.62 -1.45
C ALA A 113 9.63 -14.69 -2.52
N TRP A 114 8.78 -14.02 -3.30
CA TRP A 114 9.15 -13.21 -4.44
C TRP A 114 9.41 -11.77 -4.04
N GLY A 115 10.44 -11.15 -4.62
CA GLY A 115 10.72 -9.73 -4.46
C GLY A 115 11.28 -9.15 -5.74
N ALA A 116 10.93 -7.89 -6.00
CA ALA A 116 11.35 -7.16 -7.17
C ALA A 116 11.49 -5.65 -6.88
N PHE A 117 12.38 -5.02 -7.64
CA PHE A 117 12.52 -3.57 -7.66
C PHE A 117 12.96 -3.10 -9.04
N ALA A 118 12.66 -1.84 -9.36
CA ALA A 118 13.25 -1.16 -10.51
C ALA A 118 13.41 0.33 -10.28
N TYR A 119 14.37 0.92 -10.99
CA TYR A 119 14.74 2.31 -10.88
C TYR A 119 14.91 2.94 -12.26
N TRP A 120 14.26 4.07 -12.45
CA TRP A 120 14.40 4.96 -13.59
C TRP A 120 14.85 6.34 -13.14
N GLU A 121 15.66 6.98 -13.98
CA GLU A 121 16.13 8.35 -13.78
C GLU A 121 15.62 9.20 -14.95
N ARG A 122 14.77 10.20 -14.69
CA ARG A 122 14.11 11.03 -15.71
C ARG A 122 13.36 10.22 -16.77
N GLY A 123 12.84 9.06 -16.38
CA GLY A 123 12.15 8.10 -17.24
C GLY A 123 13.08 7.14 -18.00
N GLU A 124 14.40 7.28 -17.91
CA GLU A 124 15.35 6.34 -18.50
C GLU A 124 15.60 5.16 -17.54
N PHE A 125 15.52 3.94 -18.07
CA PHE A 125 15.78 2.73 -17.30
C PHE A 125 17.24 2.68 -16.80
N ARG A 126 17.43 2.30 -15.52
CA ARG A 126 18.75 2.18 -14.90
C ARG A 126 19.03 0.77 -14.37
N ARG A 127 18.10 0.22 -13.58
CA ARG A 127 18.25 -1.04 -12.86
C ARG A 127 16.90 -1.70 -12.65
N SER A 128 16.82 -3.02 -12.82
CA SER A 128 15.69 -3.85 -12.37
C SER A 128 16.15 -5.22 -11.93
N PHE A 129 15.58 -5.70 -10.83
CA PHE A 129 15.78 -7.05 -10.33
C PHE A 129 14.43 -7.66 -9.92
N SER A 130 14.24 -8.95 -10.17
CA SER A 130 13.04 -9.69 -9.78
C SER A 130 13.37 -11.18 -9.66
N ALA A 131 13.08 -11.79 -8.51
CA ALA A 131 13.41 -13.19 -8.27
C ALA A 131 12.54 -13.85 -7.19
N THR A 132 12.46 -15.18 -7.26
CA THR A 132 12.23 -16.05 -6.09
C THR A 132 13.59 -16.54 -5.57
N PRO A 133 13.66 -17.20 -4.40
CA PRO A 133 14.94 -17.67 -3.87
C PRO A 133 15.72 -18.58 -4.81
N VAL A 134 15.09 -19.26 -5.78
CA VAL A 134 15.74 -20.22 -6.67
C VAL A 134 15.67 -19.85 -8.16
N TYR A 135 15.02 -18.73 -8.50
CA TYR A 135 14.81 -18.32 -9.88
C TYR A 135 14.81 -16.81 -10.04
N ILE A 136 15.69 -16.31 -10.91
CA ILE A 136 15.73 -14.90 -11.32
C ILE A 136 14.85 -14.72 -12.55
N TYR A 137 13.80 -13.90 -12.43
CA TYR A 137 12.97 -13.48 -13.58
C TYR A 137 13.63 -12.35 -14.36
N GLU A 138 14.25 -11.43 -13.66
CA GLU A 138 14.91 -10.26 -14.25
C GLU A 138 16.13 -9.86 -13.42
N ASP A 139 17.24 -9.59 -14.10
CA ASP A 139 18.43 -8.94 -13.56
C ASP A 139 19.04 -8.09 -14.67
N ALA A 140 18.59 -6.84 -14.74
CA ALA A 140 18.90 -5.92 -15.82
C ALA A 140 19.48 -4.60 -15.28
N GLY A 141 20.40 -4.01 -16.04
CA GLY A 141 21.15 -2.83 -15.61
C GLY A 141 22.37 -3.17 -14.76
N LEU A 142 23.08 -2.13 -14.28
CA LEU A 142 24.27 -2.32 -13.44
C LEU A 142 23.89 -2.31 -11.96
N PRO A 143 24.31 -3.31 -11.17
CA PRO A 143 24.10 -3.32 -9.72
C PRO A 143 24.62 -2.05 -9.04
N LEU A 144 23.86 -1.56 -8.07
CA LEU A 144 24.20 -0.43 -7.22
C LEU A 144 25.12 -0.85 -6.07
N VAL A 145 25.84 0.10 -5.47
CA VAL A 145 26.85 -0.20 -4.43
C VAL A 145 26.25 -0.88 -3.20
N TRP A 146 25.04 -0.48 -2.79
CA TRP A 146 24.35 -1.05 -1.65
C TRP A 146 23.98 -2.54 -1.85
N GLU A 147 23.88 -3.01 -3.10
CA GLU A 147 23.57 -4.41 -3.41
C GLU A 147 24.74 -5.36 -3.03
N ARG A 148 25.94 -4.82 -2.79
CA ARG A 148 27.16 -5.61 -2.62
C ARG A 148 27.08 -6.66 -1.52
N SER A 149 26.52 -6.32 -0.35
CA SER A 149 26.45 -7.25 0.79
C SER A 149 25.56 -8.45 0.49
N PHE A 150 24.47 -8.22 -0.27
CA PHE A 150 23.59 -9.27 -0.75
C PHE A 150 24.36 -10.22 -1.67
N TRP A 151 25.01 -9.70 -2.72
CA TRP A 151 25.79 -10.51 -3.65
C TRP A 151 27.00 -11.22 -3.02
N ALA A 152 27.56 -10.67 -1.93
CA ALA A 152 28.63 -11.29 -1.16
C ALA A 152 28.16 -12.44 -0.25
N GLY A 153 26.83 -12.58 -0.05
CA GLY A 153 26.24 -13.60 0.83
C GLY A 153 26.21 -13.21 2.30
N ASP A 154 26.28 -11.92 2.62
CA ASP A 154 26.18 -11.42 3.99
C ASP A 154 24.73 -11.47 4.53
N HIS A 155 23.75 -11.76 3.67
CA HIS A 155 22.32 -11.85 3.97
C HIS A 155 21.75 -13.25 3.69
N PRO A 156 22.29 -14.34 4.27
CA PRO A 156 21.93 -15.70 3.87
C PRO A 156 20.47 -16.05 4.17
N LEU A 157 19.85 -16.85 3.29
CA LEU A 157 18.56 -17.49 3.57
C LEU A 157 18.64 -18.34 4.85
N ILE A 158 17.63 -18.19 5.71
CA ILE A 158 17.51 -18.95 6.96
C ILE A 158 16.63 -20.17 6.71
N TYR A 159 17.23 -21.35 6.81
CA TYR A 159 16.54 -22.64 6.64
C TYR A 159 16.18 -23.27 7.99
N PRO A 160 15.04 -23.97 8.10
CA PRO A 160 14.73 -24.78 9.28
C PRO A 160 15.80 -25.85 9.54
N PRO A 161 16.01 -26.28 10.81
CA PRO A 161 16.96 -27.32 11.12
C PRO A 161 16.73 -28.60 10.30
N GLY A 162 17.78 -29.13 9.69
CA GLY A 162 17.74 -30.36 8.88
C GLY A 162 17.29 -30.16 7.42
N VAL A 163 16.94 -28.94 7.01
CA VAL A 163 16.68 -28.60 5.60
C VAL A 163 17.99 -28.15 4.95
N MET A 164 18.36 -28.82 3.87
CA MET A 164 19.50 -28.40 3.05
C MET A 164 19.08 -27.30 2.08
N PRO A 165 19.87 -26.22 1.92
CA PRO A 165 19.63 -25.23 0.87
C PRO A 165 19.66 -25.89 -0.52
N ASP A 166 18.77 -25.43 -1.40
CA ASP A 166 18.83 -25.79 -2.82
C ASP A 166 20.13 -25.19 -3.42
N PRO A 167 20.95 -25.95 -4.17
CA PRO A 167 22.17 -25.45 -4.80
C PRO A 167 21.96 -24.24 -5.74
N GLN A 168 20.74 -24.05 -6.24
CA GLN A 168 20.34 -22.92 -7.08
C GLN A 168 19.83 -21.72 -6.28
N SER A 169 19.81 -21.81 -4.94
CA SER A 169 19.36 -20.71 -4.09
C SER A 169 20.26 -19.50 -4.25
N LEU A 170 19.63 -18.33 -4.38
CA LEU A 170 20.28 -17.04 -4.22
C LEU A 170 20.93 -16.96 -2.84
N PRO A 171 22.02 -16.19 -2.70
CA PRO A 171 22.68 -16.00 -1.43
C PRO A 171 21.88 -15.12 -0.45
N PHE A 172 20.66 -14.73 -0.81
CA PHE A 172 19.77 -13.88 -0.04
C PHE A 172 18.29 -14.10 -0.34
N HIS A 173 17.43 -13.59 0.54
CA HIS A 173 15.98 -13.59 0.32
C HIS A 173 15.56 -12.44 -0.62
N PRO A 174 14.88 -12.69 -1.75
CA PRO A 174 14.49 -11.63 -2.69
C PRO A 174 13.60 -10.53 -2.10
N GLN A 175 12.66 -10.88 -1.22
CA GLN A 175 11.88 -9.90 -0.45
C GLN A 175 12.76 -8.95 0.39
N GLU A 176 13.72 -9.47 1.14
CA GLU A 176 14.67 -8.64 1.91
C GLU A 176 15.46 -7.70 0.99
N PHE A 177 15.84 -8.20 -0.20
CA PHE A 177 16.56 -7.40 -1.18
C PHE A 177 15.71 -6.26 -1.77
N ALA A 178 14.44 -6.52 -2.06
CA ALA A 178 13.48 -5.49 -2.48
C ALA A 178 13.21 -4.46 -1.37
N GLU A 179 13.13 -4.89 -0.11
CA GLU A 179 13.03 -3.97 1.02
C GLU A 179 14.29 -3.12 1.24
N ALA A 180 15.47 -3.69 1.03
CA ALA A 180 16.72 -2.94 1.10
C ALA A 180 16.79 -1.85 0.02
N ALA A 181 16.26 -2.12 -1.18
CA ALA A 181 16.10 -1.09 -2.21
C ALA A 181 15.20 0.06 -1.73
N ASN A 182 14.04 -0.27 -1.15
CA ASN A 182 13.13 0.73 -0.58
C ASN A 182 13.79 1.53 0.55
N ALA A 183 14.55 0.87 1.43
CA ALA A 183 15.25 1.50 2.53
C ALA A 183 16.35 2.45 2.05
N GLU A 184 17.12 2.06 1.04
CA GLU A 184 18.14 2.91 0.43
C GLU A 184 17.54 4.18 -0.18
N TRP A 185 16.44 4.05 -0.92
CA TRP A 185 15.88 5.17 -1.67
C TRP A 185 14.95 6.07 -0.85
N LEU A 186 14.23 5.49 0.11
CA LEU A 186 13.12 6.15 0.82
C LEU A 186 13.27 6.10 2.35
N GLY A 187 14.28 5.41 2.87
CA GLY A 187 14.61 5.43 4.31
C GLY A 187 13.71 4.59 5.20
N PHE A 188 12.98 3.61 4.65
CA PHE A 188 12.15 2.68 5.44
C PHE A 188 11.94 1.32 4.78
N ARG A 189 11.44 0.35 5.54
CA ARG A 189 11.00 -0.97 5.09
C ARG A 189 9.54 -1.23 5.45
N TYR A 190 8.88 -2.14 4.73
CA TYR A 190 7.48 -2.49 4.99
C TYR A 190 7.33 -3.52 6.11
N THR A 191 8.33 -4.38 6.30
CA THR A 191 8.33 -5.40 7.36
C THR A 191 9.16 -5.01 8.58
N GLY A 192 8.79 -5.61 9.71
CA GLY A 192 9.46 -5.40 10.99
C GLY A 192 9.07 -4.10 11.67
N ALA A 193 9.48 -3.97 12.94
CA ALA A 193 9.39 -2.68 13.61
C ALA A 193 10.46 -1.74 13.01
N PRO A 194 10.13 -0.47 12.78
CA PRO A 194 11.13 0.53 12.43
C PRO A 194 12.24 0.55 13.49
N HIS A 195 13.49 0.70 13.05
CA HIS A 195 14.55 1.07 13.98
C HIS A 195 14.28 2.47 14.55
N ALA A 196 14.90 2.84 15.68
CA ALA A 196 14.61 4.10 16.39
C ALA A 196 14.70 5.36 15.51
N ASP A 197 15.53 5.31 14.46
CA ASP A 197 15.75 6.40 13.50
C ASP A 197 15.06 6.17 12.14
N GLU A 198 14.37 5.04 11.94
CA GLU A 198 13.70 4.69 10.69
C GLU A 198 12.31 5.33 10.62
N PHE A 199 11.88 5.73 9.42
CA PHE A 199 10.53 6.22 9.22
C PHE A 199 9.50 5.10 9.42
N ASP A 200 8.42 5.37 10.16
CA ASP A 200 7.34 4.40 10.39
C ASP A 200 6.27 4.51 9.29
N PRO A 201 6.17 3.52 8.38
CA PRO A 201 5.19 3.53 7.30
C PRO A 201 3.74 3.47 7.80
N SER A 202 3.49 3.06 9.05
CA SER A 202 2.14 3.11 9.63
C SER A 202 1.63 4.54 9.84
N THR A 203 2.51 5.53 9.73
CA THR A 203 2.17 6.95 9.89
C THR A 203 1.98 7.69 8.57
N LEU A 204 2.29 7.08 7.42
CA LEU A 204 2.20 7.72 6.11
C LEU A 204 0.79 7.61 5.51
N PRO A 205 0.00 8.69 5.41
CA PRO A 205 -1.37 8.61 4.93
C PRO A 205 -1.43 8.60 3.40
N VAL A 206 -2.19 7.65 2.83
CA VAL A 206 -2.48 7.57 1.39
C VAL A 206 -3.98 7.66 1.13
N CYS A 207 -4.36 8.25 0.00
CA CYS A 207 -5.75 8.41 -0.45
C CYS A 207 -6.17 7.18 -1.26
N GLY A 208 -7.21 6.49 -0.82
CA GLY A 208 -7.74 5.27 -1.45
C GLY A 208 -8.85 5.54 -2.46
N PHE A 209 -8.85 4.75 -3.52
CA PHE A 209 -9.82 4.75 -4.60
C PHE A 209 -10.22 3.31 -4.92
N THR A 210 -11.52 3.07 -5.09
CA THR A 210 -12.03 1.84 -5.71
C THR A 210 -12.22 2.11 -7.20
N MET A 211 -11.76 1.18 -8.02
CA MET A 211 -11.68 1.32 -9.47
C MET A 211 -12.78 0.52 -10.14
N TYR A 212 -13.66 1.21 -10.88
CA TYR A 212 -14.77 0.59 -11.61
C TYR A 212 -14.60 0.71 -13.11
N VAL A 213 -15.12 -0.28 -13.84
CA VAL A 213 -15.42 -0.10 -15.26
C VAL A 213 -16.51 0.99 -15.37
N PRO A 214 -16.39 1.96 -16.29
CA PRO A 214 -17.38 3.03 -16.42
C PRO A 214 -18.82 2.51 -16.53
N GLY A 215 -19.71 3.01 -15.67
CA GLY A 215 -21.12 2.59 -15.59
C GLY A 215 -21.36 1.36 -14.73
N GLN A 216 -20.35 0.85 -14.01
CA GLN A 216 -20.47 -0.21 -13.01
C GLN A 216 -20.24 0.29 -11.59
N GLU A 217 -20.00 1.60 -11.41
CA GLU A 217 -19.94 2.20 -10.09
C GLU A 217 -21.26 2.05 -9.32
N PRO A 218 -21.21 1.85 -7.98
CA PRO A 218 -22.41 1.83 -7.17
C PRO A 218 -23.15 3.16 -7.25
N ALA A 219 -24.48 3.11 -7.25
CA ALA A 219 -25.29 4.32 -7.20
C ALA A 219 -24.92 5.13 -5.95
N PRO A 220 -24.79 6.47 -6.05
CA PRO A 220 -24.44 7.29 -4.89
C PRO A 220 -25.48 7.05 -3.79
N GLU A 221 -25.01 6.65 -2.61
CA GLU A 221 -25.87 6.53 -1.44
C GLU A 221 -26.52 7.88 -1.18
N SER A 222 -27.82 7.96 -1.45
CA SER A 222 -28.62 9.12 -1.07
C SER A 222 -28.50 9.26 0.44
N GLN A 223 -27.79 10.29 0.91
CA GLN A 223 -27.81 10.67 2.32
C GLN A 223 -29.29 10.88 2.70
N GLN A 224 -29.91 9.87 3.30
CA GLN A 224 -31.22 10.00 3.91
C GLN A 224 -31.04 10.89 5.12
N SER A 225 -31.13 12.19 4.89
CA SER A 225 -31.38 13.19 5.92
C SER A 225 -32.63 12.75 6.67
N SER A 226 -32.43 12.25 7.88
CA SER A 226 -33.45 11.98 8.88
C SER A 226 -34.09 13.31 9.32
N ASN A 227 -34.94 13.89 8.47
CA ASN A 227 -35.90 14.90 8.90
C ASN A 227 -37.07 14.15 9.54
N GLY A 228 -36.96 13.97 10.87
CA GLY A 228 -38.07 13.53 11.70
C GLY A 228 -39.27 14.45 11.51
N HIS A 229 -40.37 13.87 11.05
CA HIS A 229 -41.68 14.51 11.03
C HIS A 229 -42.13 14.81 12.45
N ASP A 230 -42.15 16.10 12.81
CA ASP A 230 -42.97 16.62 13.89
C ASP A 230 -44.38 16.85 13.33
N SER A 231 -45.27 15.89 13.57
CA SER A 231 -46.70 16.04 13.30
C SER A 231 -47.46 15.94 14.61
N GLN A 232 -47.69 17.10 15.20
CA GLN A 232 -48.67 17.35 16.26
C GLN A 232 -50.04 16.79 15.86
N GLN A 233 -50.59 15.92 16.72
CA GLN A 233 -52.03 15.64 16.79
C GLN A 233 -52.54 16.08 18.16
N LEU A 234 -53.29 17.18 18.18
CA LEU A 234 -54.30 17.54 19.19
C LEU A 234 -55.48 16.55 19.03
N VAL A 235 -56.20 16.03 20.04
CA VAL A 235 -56.84 16.54 21.30
C VAL A 235 -57.48 15.30 22.01
N PRO A 236 -58.18 15.37 23.18
CA PRO A 236 -58.10 16.22 24.38
C PRO A 236 -58.10 15.40 25.71
N ALA A 237 -58.11 16.13 26.83
CA ALA A 237 -58.02 15.65 28.22
C ALA A 237 -59.25 14.89 28.79
N ALA A 238 -59.00 13.92 29.66
CA ALA A 238 -59.76 13.64 30.89
C ALA A 238 -58.96 12.71 31.84
N ALA A 239 -59.12 12.95 33.14
CA ALA A 239 -58.37 12.44 34.28
C ALA A 239 -58.58 10.95 34.58
N GLU A 240 -57.58 10.28 35.19
CA GLU A 240 -57.64 9.78 36.59
C GLU A 240 -56.43 8.93 37.00
N SER A 241 -56.26 8.85 38.31
CA SER A 241 -55.09 8.52 39.12
C SER A 241 -54.83 7.03 39.42
N ALA A 242 -53.54 6.64 39.39
CA ALA A 242 -52.79 5.75 40.31
C ALA A 242 -53.36 4.32 40.67
N PRO A 243 -52.66 3.46 41.47
CA PRO A 243 -51.70 2.47 40.96
C PRO A 243 -51.96 0.99 41.40
N ARG A 244 -51.26 0.04 40.72
CA ARG A 244 -50.80 -1.33 41.10
C ARG A 244 -51.69 -2.26 41.96
N PRO A 245 -51.67 -3.58 41.67
CA PRO A 245 -50.95 -4.44 42.62
C PRO A 245 -50.14 -5.62 42.03
N LYS A 246 -49.35 -6.18 42.96
CA LYS A 246 -48.23 -7.13 42.88
C LYS A 246 -48.66 -8.61 42.76
N LYS A 247 -47.61 -9.44 42.58
CA LYS A 247 -47.42 -10.87 42.98
C LYS A 247 -47.65 -11.87 41.83
N ARG A 248 -46.85 -12.93 41.63
CA ARG A 248 -46.13 -13.75 42.62
C ARG A 248 -45.11 -14.69 41.94
N TRP A 249 -44.00 -14.94 42.64
CA TRP A 249 -43.04 -16.03 42.42
C TRP A 249 -43.68 -17.41 42.24
N PHE A 250 -43.04 -18.29 41.45
CA PHE A 250 -42.61 -19.63 41.90
C PHE A 250 -41.34 -20.09 41.15
N SER A 251 -40.40 -20.61 41.93
CA SER A 251 -39.18 -21.33 41.55
C SER A 251 -39.38 -22.83 41.81
N ARG A 252 -38.74 -23.68 41.00
CA ARG A 252 -38.23 -25.06 41.22
C ARG A 252 -38.17 -25.73 39.84
N LYS A 253 -37.19 -26.56 39.47
CA LYS A 253 -36.05 -27.19 40.14
C LYS A 253 -35.09 -27.62 39.04
#